data_AF-A0A6F8ZGI4-F1
#
_entry.id   AF-A0A6F8ZGI4-F1
#
_cell.length_a   1.000
_cell.length_b   1.000
_cell.length_c   1.000
_cell.angle_alpha   90.00
_cell.angle_beta   90.00
_cell.angle_gamma   90.00
#
_symmetry.space_group_name_H-M   'P 1'
#
loop_
_entity.id
_entity.type
_entity.pdbx_description
1 polymer ?
#
loop_
_entity_poly.entity_id
_entity_poly.type
_entity_poly.pdbx_seq_one_letter_code
_entity_poly.pdbx_strand_id
1 'polypeptide(L)' 'MEGRKAEPLQLAARHEKLMILGQRRFTNGFSAYQVVTFLNQVLKERGFIVGLRQIDEDFELTIYDAARGGSGPRS' A
#
# COMPACT_ATOMS: atom_id res chain seq x y z
N MET A 1 -2.25 26.20 26.96
CA MET A 1 -2.78 25.05 26.20
C MET A 1 -2.03 25.00 24.89
N GLU A 2 -0.99 24.17 24.81
CA GLU A 2 -0.09 24.11 23.65
C GLU A 2 -0.29 22.78 22.93
N GLY A 3 -0.46 22.87 21.62
CA GLY A 3 -0.84 21.76 20.75
C GLY A 3 0.21 20.65 20.76
N ARG A 4 -0.23 19.41 21.00
CA ARG A 4 0.58 18.22 20.76
C ARG A 4 0.78 18.07 19.25
N LYS A 5 1.90 18.58 18.72
CA LYS A 5 2.49 18.06 17.50
C LYS A 5 2.77 16.58 17.74
N ALA A 6 2.07 15.70 17.03
CA ALA A 6 2.37 14.28 17.06
C ALA A 6 3.79 14.09 16.48
N GLU A 7 4.72 13.66 17.32
CA GLU A 7 6.11 13.44 16.93
C GLU A 7 6.23 12.29 15.91
N PRO A 8 6.95 12.46 14.78
CA PRO A 8 7.13 11.41 13.77
C PRO A 8 7.91 10.17 14.26
N LEU A 9 8.42 10.18 15.49
CA LEU A 9 9.39 9.20 16.01
C LEU A 9 8.76 7.95 16.62
N GLN A 10 7.47 7.93 16.95
CA GLN A 10 6.86 6.76 17.61
C GLN A 10 6.41 5.64 16.65
N LEU A 11 6.37 5.88 15.33
CA LEU A 11 5.97 4.85 14.36
C LEU A 11 7.13 3.89 14.01
N ALA A 12 8.38 4.36 14.04
CA ALA A 12 9.55 3.57 13.69
C ALA A 12 9.90 2.48 14.73
N ALA A 13 9.58 2.72 16.01
CA ALA A 13 9.96 1.84 17.12
C ALA A 13 9.11 0.55 17.26
N ARG A 14 8.09 0.34 16.40
CA ARG A 14 7.20 -0.83 16.47
C ARG A 14 7.44 -1.89 15.38
N HIS A 15 8.49 -1.74 14.57
CA HIS A 15 8.78 -2.67 13.47
C HIS A 15 9.56 -3.93 13.89
N GLU A 16 10.12 -4.00 15.10
CA GLU A 16 10.91 -5.16 15.57
C GLU A 16 10.13 -6.49 15.64
N LYS A 17 8.79 -6.46 15.48
CA LYS A 17 7.93 -7.67 15.49
C LYS A 17 7.08 -7.85 14.24
N LEU A 18 7.28 -7.06 13.19
CA LEU A 18 6.48 -7.19 11.97
C LEU A 18 7.11 -8.21 11.01
N MET A 19 6.27 -9.13 10.52
CA MET A 19 6.66 -10.02 9.43
C MET A 19 6.78 -9.21 8.13
N ILE A 20 7.95 -9.23 7.52
CA ILE A 20 8.16 -8.65 6.19
C ILE A 20 7.45 -9.54 5.16
N LEU A 21 6.47 -8.99 4.45
CA LEU A 21 5.75 -9.72 3.39
C LEU A 21 6.47 -9.64 2.05
N GLY A 22 7.24 -8.57 1.83
CA GLY A 22 8.09 -8.39 0.67
C GLY A 22 8.90 -7.10 0.78
N GLN A 23 10.04 -7.05 0.10
CA GLN A 23 10.89 -5.88 -0.01
C GLN A 23 11.47 -5.80 -1.41
N ARG A 24 11.46 -4.60 -2.01
CA ARG A 24 12.11 -4.33 -3.29
C ARG A 24 12.90 -3.02 -3.19
N ARG A 25 14.16 -3.04 -3.60
CA ARG A 25 15.00 -1.85 -3.74
C ARG A 25 14.90 -1.36 -5.18
N PHE A 26 14.69 -0.06 -5.35
CA PHE A 26 14.70 0.61 -6.65
C PHE A 26 15.96 1.47 -6.75
N THR A 27 16.83 1.15 -7.71
CA THR A 27 17.99 1.96 -8.07
C THR A 27 17.57 2.89 -9.20
N ASN A 28 17.65 4.21 -9.00
CA ASN A 28 17.24 5.27 -9.94
C ASN A 28 15.77 5.75 -9.83
N GLY A 29 15.21 5.72 -8.62
CA GLY A 29 13.81 6.09 -8.39
C GLY A 29 12.84 4.98 -8.80
N PHE A 30 11.55 5.23 -8.67
CA PHE A 30 10.50 4.28 -9.02
C PHE A 30 9.32 5.01 -9.65
N SER A 31 8.61 4.33 -10.55
CA SER A 31 7.31 4.80 -11.02
C SER A 31 6.18 4.27 -10.12
N ALA A 32 5.06 4.99 -10.07
CA ALA A 32 3.87 4.52 -9.35
C ALA A 32 3.42 3.13 -9.81
N TYR A 33 3.52 2.85 -11.11
CA TYR A 33 3.25 1.53 -11.69
C TYR A 33 4.18 0.43 -11.17
N GLN A 34 5.48 0.71 -11.00
CA GLN A 34 6.43 -0.25 -10.43
C GLN A 34 6.10 -0.59 -8.98
N VAL A 35 5.66 0.40 -8.19
CA VAL A 35 5.22 0.20 -6.80
C VAL A 35 3.97 -0.68 -6.77
N VAL A 36 2.97 -0.37 -7.58
CA VAL A 36 1.71 -1.14 -7.65
C VAL A 36 1.95 -2.57 -8.11
N THR A 37 2.83 -2.76 -9.08
CA THR A 37 3.21 -4.10 -9.56
C THR A 37 3.87 -4.91 -8.43
N PHE A 38 4.80 -4.30 -7.69
CA PHE A 38 5.41 -4.93 -6.53
C PHE A 38 4.38 -5.28 -5.44
N LEU A 39 3.50 -4.35 -5.09
CA LEU A 39 2.48 -4.59 -4.07
C LEU A 39 1.51 -5.70 -4.47
N ASN A 40 1.06 -5.72 -5.72
CA ASN A 40 0.21 -6.80 -6.23
C ASN A 40 0.93 -8.15 -6.25
N GLN A 41 2.23 -8.20 -6.57
CA GLN A 41 3.01 -9.45 -6.47
C GLN A 41 3.08 -9.98 -5.03
N VAL A 42 3.12 -9.10 -4.03
CA VAL A 42 3.25 -9.49 -2.61
C VAL A 42 1.91 -9.79 -1.95
N LEU A 43 0.86 -9.05 -2.30
CA LEU A 43 -0.39 -9.02 -1.54
C LEU A 43 -1.56 -9.73 -2.23
N LYS A 44 -1.51 -9.98 -3.54
CA LYS A 44 -2.61 -10.61 -4.29
C LYS A 44 -2.93 -12.02 -3.80
N GLU A 45 -1.92 -12.82 -3.49
CA GLU A 45 -2.11 -14.17 -2.93
C GLU A 45 -2.74 -14.14 -1.52
N ARG A 46 -2.65 -13.00 -0.84
CA ARG A 46 -3.25 -12.78 0.48
C ARG A 46 -4.65 -12.17 0.39
N GLY A 47 -5.21 -12.07 -0.81
CA GLY A 47 -6.54 -11.53 -1.04
C GLY A 47 -6.60 -10.00 -1.10
N PHE A 48 -5.47 -9.30 -1.27
CA PHE A 48 -5.49 -7.84 -1.46
C PHE A 48 -5.06 -7.46 -2.87
N ILE A 49 -5.81 -6.53 -3.47
CA ILE A 49 -5.49 -5.97 -4.80
C ILE A 49 -5.17 -4.50 -4.62
N VAL A 50 -4.10 -4.03 -5.26
CA VAL A 50 -3.72 -2.61 -5.27
C VAL A 50 -4.04 -2.01 -6.63
N GLY A 51 -4.89 -0.98 -6.63
CA GLY A 51 -5.20 -0.15 -7.78
C GLY A 51 -4.40 1.15 -7.79
N LEU A 52 -4.18 1.68 -8.98
CA LEU A 52 -3.56 2.98 -9.21
C LEU A 52 -4.45 3.79 -10.14
N ARG A 53 -4.72 5.04 -9.77
CA ARG A 53 -5.36 6.03 -10.63
C ARG A 53 -4.46 7.26 -10.68
N GLN A 54 -4.42 7.91 -11.84
CA GLN A 54 -3.83 9.23 -11.97
C GLN A 54 -4.97 10.25 -12.05
N ILE A 55 -4.89 11.30 -11.23
CA ILE A 55 -5.84 12.41 -11.20
C ILE A 55 -4.98 13.67 -11.35
N ASP A 56 -5.04 14.30 -12.52
CA ASP A 56 -4.15 15.39 -12.91
C ASP A 56 -2.67 15.00 -12.79
N GLU A 57 -1.92 15.68 -11.92
CA GLU A 57 -0.50 15.42 -11.63
C GLU A 57 -0.30 14.44 -10.46
N ASP A 58 -1.38 14.06 -9.78
CA ASP A 58 -1.35 13.22 -8.59
C ASP A 58 -1.65 11.75 -8.89
N PHE A 59 -1.08 10.87 -8.06
CA PHE A 59 -1.38 9.43 -8.08
C PHE A 59 -2.16 9.02 -6.84
N GLU A 60 -3.31 8.40 -7.06
CA GLU A 60 -4.15 7.79 -6.03
C GLU A 60 -3.91 6.27 -5.99
N LEU A 61 -3.52 5.77 -4.82
CA LEU A 61 -3.35 4.34 -4.54
C LEU A 61 -4.54 3.84 -3.71
N THR A 62 -5.15 2.74 -4.16
CA THR A 62 -6.27 2.10 -3.44
C THR A 62 -5.94 0.64 -3.16
N ILE A 63 -6.17 0.17 -1.93
CA ILE A 63 -5.99 -1.25 -1.56
C ILE A 63 -7.38 -1.84 -1.32
N TYR A 64 -7.74 -2.83 -2.11
CA TYR A 64 -9.00 -3.57 -2.03
C TYR A 64 -8.79 -4.87 -1.27
N ASP A 65 -9.72 -5.22 -0.37
CA ASP A 65 -9.85 -6.56 0.20
C ASP A 65 -10.74 -7.40 -0.74
N ALA A 66 -10.10 -8.22 -1.58
CA ALA A 66 -10.77 -9.08 -2.54
C ALA A 66 -11.49 -10.27 -1.89
N ALA A 67 -11.17 -10.62 -0.63
CA ALA A 67 -11.90 -11.64 0.10
C ALA A 67 -13.26 -11.13 0.60
N ARG A 68 -13.40 -9.80 0.77
CA ARG A 68 -14.65 -9.13 1.18
C ARG A 68 -15.42 -8.50 0.01
N GLY A 69 -14.79 -8.40 -1.17
CA GLY A 69 -15.36 -7.88 -2.41
C GLY A 69 -16.28 -8.87 -3.14
N GLY A 70 -17.24 -9.46 -2.43
CA GLY A 70 -18.30 -10.30 -3.01
C GLY A 70 -19.64 -9.59 -3.01
N SER A 71 -19.87 -8.66 -3.94
CA SER A 71 -21.22 -8.28 -4.36
C SER A 71 -21.21 -7.63 -5.74
N GLY A 72 -21.25 -8.50 -6.75
CA GLY A 72 -21.70 -8.19 -8.11
C GLY A 72 -22.26 -9.48 -8.71
N PRO A 73 -23.49 -9.50 -9.24
CA PRO A 73 -24.09 -10.72 -9.76
C PRO A 73 -23.27 -11.20 -10.95
N ARG A 74 -22.86 -12.47 -10.92
CA ARG A 74 -22.42 -13.16 -12.12
C ARG A 74 -23.63 -13.23 -13.05
N SER A 75 -23.62 -12.44 -14.12
CA SER A 75 -24.46 -12.63 -15.30
C SER A 75 -23.72 -13.49 -16.31
#